data_AF-A0A5C3MXV9-F1
#
_entry.id   AF-A0A5C3MXV9-F1
#
_cell.length_a   1.000
_cell.length_b   1.000
_cell.length_c   1.000
_cell.angle_alpha   90.00
_cell.angle_beta   90.00
_cell.angle_gamma   90.00
#
_symmetry.space_group_name_H-M   'P 1'
#
loop_
_entity.id
_entity.type
_entity.pdbx_description
1 polymer ?
#
loop_
_entity_poly.entity_id
_entity_poly.type
_entity_poly.pdbx_seq_one_letter_code
_entity_poly.pdbx_strand_id
1 'polypeptide(L)'
;MALRLPTHLESLAPPPAAQVTGSKPWRGTFTVLNDPSNPQILYTSAAETDGDNRANLWPTNFVVQGVGRGMVLSEVNTWVQRNSPPLCMFMPERLDYANDNTTNEANFRAFARMLLQNQAVAFAPWLPASRLPGAGILIYPTPSSSGLLVGAIFLTSAFPDFLGITPALYRQPIAYQSQYQNGQAAEGSNGYYQYL
;
A
#
# COMPACT_ATOMS: atom_id res chain seq x y z
N MET A 1 -25.28 -14.99 -54.48
CA MET A 1 -25.24 -13.95 -53.44
C MET A 1 -24.15 -14.34 -52.46
N ALA A 2 -23.01 -13.64 -52.47
CA ALA A 2 -21.87 -13.94 -51.62
C ALA A 2 -21.79 -12.88 -50.51
N LEU A 3 -21.90 -13.32 -49.26
CA LEU A 3 -21.81 -12.47 -48.06
C LEU A 3 -20.32 -12.23 -47.77
N ARG A 4 -19.83 -11.00 -47.96
CA ARG A 4 -18.45 -10.63 -47.61
C ARG A 4 -18.43 -10.07 -46.19
N LEU A 5 -17.84 -10.82 -45.26
CA LEU A 5 -17.55 -10.36 -43.89
C LEU A 5 -16.44 -9.28 -43.93
N PRO A 6 -16.57 -8.14 -43.24
CA PRO A 6 -15.48 -7.18 -43.09
C PRO A 6 -14.45 -7.69 -42.06
N THR A 7 -13.25 -8.05 -42.52
CA THR A 7 -12.09 -8.48 -41.71
C THR A 7 -11.30 -7.28 -41.17
N HIS A 8 -11.92 -6.42 -40.35
CA HIS A 8 -11.25 -5.23 -39.78
C HIS A 8 -11.45 -5.07 -38.26
N LEU A 9 -11.29 -6.17 -37.50
CA LEU A 9 -11.25 -6.12 -36.03
C LEU A 9 -9.85 -6.28 -35.42
N GLU A 10 -8.78 -6.19 -36.21
CA GLU A 10 -7.40 -6.34 -35.69
C GLU A 10 -6.74 -5.01 -35.27
N SER A 11 -7.42 -3.87 -35.45
CA SER A 11 -6.89 -2.53 -35.16
C SER A 11 -7.35 -1.97 -33.80
N LEU A 12 -7.39 -2.79 -32.76
CA LEU A 12 -7.62 -2.34 -31.37
C LEU A 12 -6.43 -2.59 -30.45
N ALA A 13 -5.37 -3.22 -30.93
CA ALA A 13 -4.10 -3.28 -30.20
C ALA A 13 -3.28 -2.03 -30.55
N PRO A 14 -3.05 -1.08 -29.61
CA PRO A 14 -2.14 0.01 -29.87
C PRO A 14 -0.75 -0.55 -30.19
N PRO A 15 -0.02 0.05 -31.15
CA PRO A 15 1.30 -0.43 -31.55
C PRO A 15 2.23 -0.50 -30.33
N PRO A 16 3.16 -1.48 -30.26
CA PRO A 16 4.04 -1.69 -29.11
C PRO A 16 4.83 -0.43 -28.69
N ALA A 17 5.14 0.46 -29.63
CA ALA A 17 5.82 1.73 -29.38
C ALA A 17 4.97 2.76 -28.61
N ALA A 18 3.65 2.58 -28.57
CA ALA A 18 2.71 3.38 -27.78
C ALA A 18 2.33 2.71 -26.45
N GLN A 19 2.90 1.53 -26.15
CA GLN A 19 2.85 0.99 -24.79
C GLN A 19 3.74 1.88 -23.94
N VAL A 20 3.12 2.88 -23.31
CA VAL A 20 3.75 3.67 -22.25
C VAL A 20 4.39 2.68 -21.30
N THR A 21 5.70 2.76 -21.13
CA THR A 21 6.43 2.00 -20.11
C THR A 21 5.80 2.37 -18.78
N GLY A 22 4.81 1.58 -18.35
CA GLY A 22 4.04 1.86 -17.15
C GLY A 22 5.03 2.04 -16.00
N SER A 23 4.86 3.11 -15.21
CA SER A 23 5.60 3.29 -13.97
C SER A 23 5.54 1.96 -13.21
N LYS A 24 6.70 1.40 -12.88
CA LYS A 24 6.75 0.13 -12.15
C LYS A 24 5.92 0.32 -10.87
N PRO A 25 4.86 -0.48 -10.64
CA PRO A 25 4.05 -0.31 -9.46
C PRO A 25 4.94 -0.45 -8.23
N TRP A 26 4.71 0.38 -7.21
CA TRP A 26 5.42 0.24 -5.95
C TRP A 26 5.09 -1.14 -5.37
N ARG A 27 6.11 -1.79 -4.82
CA ARG A 27 6.00 -3.10 -4.16
C ARG A 27 6.67 -3.01 -2.81
N GLY A 28 5.98 -3.51 -1.80
CA GLY A 28 6.48 -3.46 -0.45
C GLY A 28 5.61 -4.24 0.52
N THR A 29 5.77 -3.95 1.80
CA THR A 29 5.05 -4.64 2.86
C THR A 29 4.32 -3.68 3.79
N PHE A 30 3.19 -4.14 4.30
CA PHE A 30 2.47 -3.53 5.42
C PHE A 30 2.68 -4.38 6.66
N THR A 31 3.28 -3.79 7.69
CA THR A 31 3.32 -4.37 9.03
C THR A 31 2.12 -3.82 9.81
N VAL A 32 1.07 -4.63 9.92
CA VAL A 32 -0.19 -4.25 10.57
C VAL A 32 -0.10 -4.54 12.07
N LEU A 33 -0.19 -3.48 12.87
CA LEU A 33 -0.09 -3.54 14.34
C LEU A 33 -1.46 -3.65 15.03
N ASN A 34 -2.27 -4.63 14.64
CA ASN A 34 -3.57 -4.86 15.29
C ASN A 34 -3.41 -5.46 16.70
N ASP A 35 -2.44 -6.34 16.87
CA ASP A 35 -2.02 -6.91 18.15
C ASP A 35 -0.50 -6.68 18.28
N PRO A 36 -0.04 -5.89 19.27
CA PRO A 36 1.38 -5.65 19.49
C PRO A 36 2.18 -6.93 19.72
N SER A 37 1.55 -8.02 20.18
CA SER A 37 2.22 -9.29 20.41
C SER A 37 2.41 -10.13 19.14
N ASN A 38 1.64 -9.85 18.08
CA ASN A 38 1.70 -10.61 16.83
C ASN A 38 1.48 -9.68 15.62
N PRO A 39 2.50 -8.91 15.21
CA PRO A 39 2.41 -8.04 14.05
C PRO A 39 2.25 -8.86 12.78
N GLN A 40 1.27 -8.51 11.96
CA GLN A 40 1.01 -9.21 10.71
C GLN A 40 1.71 -8.50 9.55
N ILE A 41 2.49 -9.24 8.76
CA ILE A 41 3.13 -8.72 7.55
C ILE A 41 2.27 -9.08 6.34
N LEU A 42 1.91 -8.08 5.54
CA LEU A 42 1.20 -8.24 4.27
C LEU A 42 2.09 -7.76 3.14
N TYR A 43 2.20 -8.54 2.07
CA TYR A 43 2.91 -8.13 0.86
C TYR A 43 1.93 -7.45 -0.08
N THR A 44 2.26 -6.24 -0.51
CA THR A 44 1.34 -5.36 -1.22
C THR A 44 2.02 -4.69 -2.40
N SER A 45 1.29 -4.56 -3.51
CA SER A 45 1.61 -3.64 -4.58
C SER A 45 0.65 -2.45 -4.58
N ALA A 46 1.16 -1.29 -5.00
CA ALA A 46 0.37 -0.10 -5.24
C ALA A 46 0.32 0.20 -6.74
N ALA A 47 -0.89 0.35 -7.26
CA ALA A 47 -1.14 0.93 -8.57
C ALA A 47 -1.45 2.42 -8.42
N GLU A 48 -0.81 3.23 -9.25
CA GLU A 48 -1.12 4.66 -9.35
C GLU A 48 -2.46 4.83 -10.05
N THR A 49 -3.37 5.58 -9.43
CA THR A 49 -4.69 5.85 -10.02
C THR A 49 -4.91 7.30 -10.38
N ASP A 50 -4.47 8.23 -9.53
CA ASP A 50 -4.70 9.65 -9.76
C ASP A 50 -3.65 10.52 -9.05
N GLY A 51 -3.08 11.50 -9.76
CA GLY A 51 -2.10 12.47 -9.23
C GLY A 51 -0.63 12.03 -9.22
N ASP A 52 0.25 12.97 -8.84
CA ASP A 52 1.68 12.70 -8.57
C ASP A 52 1.84 12.09 -7.17
N ASN A 53 2.11 10.79 -7.16
CA ASN A 53 2.19 9.99 -5.95
C ASN A 53 3.62 9.85 -5.43
N ARG A 54 4.63 10.19 -6.25
CA ARG A 54 6.07 9.99 -5.98
C ARG A 54 6.38 8.60 -5.40
N ALA A 55 5.76 7.57 -5.96
CA ALA A 55 5.84 6.20 -5.47
C ALA A 55 7.30 5.67 -5.40
N ASN A 56 8.20 6.23 -6.21
CA ASN A 56 9.63 5.98 -6.19
C ASN A 56 10.35 6.40 -4.89
N LEU A 57 9.73 7.29 -4.09
CA LEU A 57 10.28 7.77 -2.82
C LEU A 57 9.71 7.03 -1.60
N TRP A 58 8.72 6.16 -1.80
CA TRP A 58 8.05 5.46 -0.73
C TRP A 58 8.98 4.43 -0.07
N PRO A 59 8.91 4.25 1.26
CA PRO A 59 9.63 3.16 1.92
C PRO A 59 9.11 1.81 1.42
N THR A 60 9.97 0.80 1.42
CA THR A 60 9.58 -0.57 1.06
C THR A 60 8.69 -1.21 2.12
N ASN A 61 8.82 -0.78 3.38
CA ASN A 61 8.05 -1.34 4.49
C ASN A 61 7.30 -0.19 5.18
N PHE A 62 5.98 -0.28 5.19
CA PHE A 62 5.14 0.61 5.98
C PHE A 62 4.74 -0.08 7.26
N VAL A 63 4.78 0.67 8.36
CA VAL A 63 4.09 0.23 9.57
C VAL A 63 2.72 0.87 9.57
N VAL A 64 1.70 0.02 9.50
CA VAL A 64 0.31 0.41 9.36
C VAL A 64 -0.35 0.36 10.73
N GLN A 65 -0.82 1.52 11.17
CA GLN A 65 -1.54 1.68 12.43
C GLN A 65 -3.03 1.87 12.11
N GLY A 66 -3.89 1.05 12.73
CA GLY A 66 -5.34 1.22 12.63
C GLY A 66 -5.82 2.33 13.57
N VAL A 67 -6.67 3.23 13.08
CA VAL A 67 -7.41 4.18 13.94
C VAL A 67 -8.70 3.47 14.37
N GLY A 68 -8.83 3.24 15.67
CA GLY A 68 -9.95 2.51 16.25
C GLY A 68 -11.20 3.35 16.50
N ARG A 69 -12.33 2.87 15.94
CA ARG A 69 -13.75 3.03 16.34
C ARG A 69 -14.40 4.40 16.12
N GLY A 70 -15.42 4.44 15.25
CA GLY A 70 -16.32 5.57 15.01
C GLY A 70 -16.51 5.86 13.53
N MET A 71 -17.36 6.83 13.16
CA MET A 71 -17.75 7.20 11.78
C MET A 71 -16.60 7.78 10.92
N VAL A 72 -15.37 7.34 11.13
CA VAL A 72 -14.17 7.87 10.51
C VAL A 72 -14.17 7.59 9.01
N LEU A 73 -14.62 6.41 8.58
CA LEU A 73 -14.66 6.06 7.16
C LEU A 73 -15.55 7.00 6.32
N SER A 74 -16.73 7.39 6.83
CA SER A 74 -17.62 8.33 6.12
C SER A 74 -17.03 9.75 6.05
N GLU A 75 -16.34 10.18 7.12
CA GLU A 75 -15.66 11.47 7.14
C GLU A 75 -14.48 11.50 6.17
N VAL A 76 -13.69 10.43 6.12
CA VAL A 76 -12.60 10.27 5.14
C VAL A 76 -13.14 10.34 3.72
N ASN A 77 -14.21 9.58 3.40
CA ASN A 77 -14.80 9.62 2.07
C ASN A 77 -15.27 11.03 1.69
N THR A 78 -15.92 11.73 2.62
CA THR A 78 -16.38 13.12 2.43
C THR A 78 -15.20 14.07 2.25
N TRP A 79 -14.14 13.90 3.03
CA TRP A 79 -12.94 14.73 2.98
C TRP A 79 -12.17 14.52 1.67
N VAL A 80 -12.00 13.26 1.23
CA VAL A 80 -11.35 12.92 -0.04
C VAL A 80 -12.13 13.52 -1.21
N GLN A 81 -13.46 13.44 -1.22
CA GLN A 81 -14.28 14.07 -2.27
C GLN A 81 -14.15 15.60 -2.32
N ARG A 82 -13.91 16.24 -1.18
CA ARG A 82 -13.77 17.71 -1.10
C ARG A 82 -12.37 18.21 -1.45
N ASN A 83 -11.33 17.45 -1.10
CA ASN A 83 -9.94 17.91 -1.21
C ASN A 83 -9.19 17.27 -2.37
N SER A 84 -9.70 16.17 -2.94
CA SER A 84 -9.10 15.42 -4.05
C SER A 84 -7.59 15.20 -3.89
N PRO A 85 -7.14 14.58 -2.78
CA PRO A 85 -5.73 14.21 -2.62
C PRO A 85 -5.32 13.21 -3.73
N PRO A 86 -4.03 13.10 -4.05
CA PRO A 86 -3.54 12.02 -4.90
C PRO A 86 -3.89 10.65 -4.32
N LEU A 87 -4.33 9.73 -5.17
CA LEU A 87 -4.85 8.42 -4.79
C LEU A 87 -4.02 7.29 -5.41
N CYS A 88 -3.92 6.20 -4.66
CA CYS A 88 -3.39 4.92 -5.10
C CYS A 88 -4.29 3.76 -4.67
N MET A 89 -4.12 2.63 -5.34
CA MET A 89 -4.83 1.39 -5.04
C MET A 89 -3.85 0.32 -4.61
N PHE A 90 -4.03 -0.21 -3.41
CA PHE A 90 -3.27 -1.34 -2.91
C PHE A 90 -3.97 -2.65 -3.19
N MET A 91 -3.19 -3.64 -3.58
CA MET A 91 -3.60 -5.02 -3.83
C MET A 91 -2.60 -6.00 -3.22
N PRO A 92 -3.02 -7.24 -2.89
CA PRO A 92 -2.08 -8.25 -2.43
C PRO A 92 -1.07 -8.56 -3.53
N GLU A 93 0.21 -8.55 -3.17
CA GLU A 93 1.29 -8.90 -4.08
C GLU A 93 1.29 -10.40 -4.39
N ARG A 94 1.61 -10.74 -5.64
CA ARG A 94 1.81 -12.12 -6.07
C ARG A 94 3.19 -12.61 -5.66
N LEU A 95 3.22 -13.56 -4.72
CA LEU A 95 4.44 -14.20 -4.26
C LEU A 95 4.80 -15.41 -5.12
N ASP A 96 6.08 -15.81 -5.11
CA ASP A 96 6.60 -16.90 -5.95
C ASP A 96 5.95 -18.26 -5.62
N TYR A 97 5.62 -18.49 -4.35
CA TYR A 97 5.02 -19.73 -3.89
C TYR A 97 3.50 -19.60 -3.77
N ALA A 98 2.76 -20.58 -4.32
CA ALA A 98 1.29 -20.58 -4.35
C ALA A 98 0.64 -20.54 -2.95
N ASN A 99 1.24 -21.24 -1.97
CA ASN A 99 0.74 -21.26 -0.60
C ASN A 99 0.90 -19.89 0.08
N ASP A 100 2.03 -19.23 -0.15
CA ASP A 100 2.31 -17.90 0.40
C ASP A 100 1.41 -16.86 -0.25
N ASN A 101 1.18 -16.94 -1.56
CA ASN A 101 0.25 -16.09 -2.28
C ASN A 101 -1.18 -16.22 -1.73
N THR A 102 -1.65 -17.45 -1.51
CA THR A 102 -2.98 -17.72 -0.96
C THR A 102 -3.12 -17.16 0.46
N THR A 103 -2.10 -17.38 1.30
CA THR A 103 -2.04 -16.86 2.67
C THR A 103 -2.05 -15.33 2.68
N ASN A 104 -1.21 -14.69 1.86
CA ASN A 104 -1.10 -13.25 1.74
C ASN A 104 -2.43 -12.62 1.28
N GLU A 105 -3.06 -13.19 0.25
CA GLU A 105 -4.35 -12.73 -0.25
C GLU A 105 -5.46 -12.86 0.81
N ALA A 106 -5.53 -13.99 1.50
CA ALA A 106 -6.51 -14.21 2.56
C ALA A 106 -6.33 -13.20 3.71
N ASN A 107 -5.09 -12.95 4.11
CA ASN A 107 -4.70 -12.01 5.14
C ASN A 107 -5.02 -10.57 4.76
N PHE A 108 -4.68 -10.16 3.54
CA PHE A 108 -5.01 -8.83 3.01
C PHE A 108 -6.53 -8.61 2.98
N ARG A 109 -7.29 -9.58 2.47
CA ARG A 109 -8.77 -9.52 2.45
C ARG A 109 -9.37 -9.52 3.85
N ALA A 110 -8.76 -10.20 4.81
CA ALA A 110 -9.18 -10.16 6.21
C ALA A 110 -8.98 -8.76 6.81
N PHE A 111 -7.82 -8.14 6.55
CA PHE A 111 -7.54 -6.77 6.97
C PHE A 111 -8.50 -5.75 6.36
N ALA A 112 -8.75 -5.82 5.05
CA ALA A 112 -9.70 -4.93 4.38
C ALA A 112 -11.13 -5.07 4.92
N ARG A 113 -11.59 -6.31 5.16
CA ARG A 113 -12.89 -6.57 5.79
C ARG A 113 -12.97 -6.04 7.21
N MET A 114 -11.90 -6.21 7.99
CA MET A 114 -11.83 -5.69 9.36
C MET A 114 -11.97 -4.16 9.37
N LEU A 115 -11.30 -3.44 8.48
CA LEU A 115 -11.47 -1.98 8.37
C LEU A 115 -12.91 -1.62 8.00
N LEU A 116 -13.50 -2.32 7.03
CA LEU A 116 -14.85 -2.02 6.55
C LEU A 116 -15.92 -2.28 7.63
N GLN A 117 -15.83 -3.43 8.31
CA GLN A 117 -16.77 -3.82 9.37
C GLN A 117 -16.71 -2.85 10.56
N ASN A 118 -15.52 -2.36 10.90
CA ASN A 118 -15.34 -1.42 12.01
C ASN A 118 -15.55 0.05 11.61
N GLN A 119 -15.90 0.34 10.35
CA GLN A 119 -15.96 1.70 9.79
C GLN A 119 -14.66 2.49 10.04
N ALA A 120 -13.54 1.77 10.03
CA ALA A 120 -12.23 2.25 10.42
C ALA A 120 -11.35 2.52 9.21
N VAL A 121 -10.29 3.29 9.46
CA VAL A 121 -9.21 3.56 8.51
C VAL A 121 -7.88 3.25 9.18
N ALA A 122 -6.86 3.01 8.36
CA ALA A 122 -5.50 2.84 8.81
C ALA A 122 -4.63 3.94 8.23
N PHE A 123 -3.46 4.19 8.81
CA PHE A 123 -2.50 5.12 8.26
C PHE A 123 -1.09 4.54 8.33
N ALA A 124 -0.28 4.98 7.38
CA ALA A 124 1.08 4.55 7.17
C ALA A 124 1.96 5.80 7.07
N PRO A 125 2.58 6.25 8.17
CA PRO A 125 3.38 7.46 8.16
C PRO A 125 4.67 7.30 7.35
N TRP A 126 5.19 8.40 6.81
CA TRP A 126 6.50 8.41 6.15
C TRP A 126 7.61 8.24 7.21
N LEU A 127 8.10 7.02 7.40
CA LEU A 127 9.17 6.74 8.36
C LEU A 127 10.44 6.23 7.66
N PRO A 128 11.63 6.75 8.02
CA PRO A 128 11.87 7.99 8.76
C PRO A 128 11.46 9.23 7.93
N ALA A 129 11.02 10.29 8.60
CA ALA A 129 10.50 11.53 7.98
C ALA A 129 11.49 12.33 7.12
N SER A 130 12.70 11.81 6.88
CA SER A 130 13.76 12.50 6.14
C SER A 130 13.56 12.50 4.62
N ARG A 131 12.79 11.55 4.07
CA ARG A 131 12.58 11.46 2.60
C ARG A 131 11.33 12.17 2.11
N LEU A 132 10.29 12.24 2.94
CA LEU A 132 9.01 12.86 2.60
C LEU A 132 8.54 13.72 3.78
N PRO A 133 8.25 15.02 3.57
CA PRO A 133 7.94 15.95 4.65
C PRO A 133 6.49 15.87 5.15
N GLY A 134 5.59 15.19 4.42
CA GLY A 134 4.18 15.09 4.78
C GLY A 134 3.88 14.03 5.85
N ALA A 135 2.60 13.73 6.04
CA ALA A 135 2.17 12.80 7.08
C ALA A 135 2.33 11.33 6.72
N GLY A 136 1.97 10.92 5.50
CA GLY A 136 1.92 9.50 5.15
C GLY A 136 0.88 9.14 4.09
N ILE A 137 0.43 7.90 4.16
CA ILE A 137 -0.70 7.37 3.40
C ILE A 137 -1.84 7.06 4.36
N LEU A 138 -3.03 7.55 4.03
CA LEU A 138 -4.28 7.14 4.68
C LEU A 138 -4.89 5.99 3.89
N ILE A 139 -5.03 4.83 4.52
CA ILE A 139 -5.48 3.59 3.91
C ILE A 139 -6.91 3.30 4.37
N TYR A 140 -7.83 3.12 3.43
CA TYR A 140 -9.23 2.84 3.75
C TYR A 140 -9.84 1.80 2.80
N PRO A 141 -10.82 1.02 3.28
CA PRO A 141 -11.44 -0.03 2.49
C PRO A 141 -12.46 0.53 1.50
N THR A 142 -12.70 -0.24 0.43
CA THR A 142 -13.83 0.02 -0.48
C THR A 142 -14.99 -0.94 -0.19
N PRO A 143 -16.25 -0.48 -0.23
CA PRO A 143 -17.39 -1.38 -0.08
C PRO A 143 -17.57 -2.32 -1.29
N SER A 144 -17.00 -1.96 -2.44
CA SER A 144 -17.08 -2.75 -3.68
C SER A 144 -16.10 -3.92 -3.74
N SER A 145 -15.01 -3.90 -2.97
CA SER A 145 -14.00 -4.95 -3.01
C SER A 145 -13.25 -5.09 -1.69
N SER A 146 -13.11 -6.34 -1.24
CA SER A 146 -12.19 -6.71 -0.15
C SER A 146 -10.77 -7.04 -0.64
N GLY A 147 -10.56 -7.13 -1.96
CA GLY A 147 -9.25 -7.36 -2.57
C GLY A 147 -8.49 -6.06 -2.87
N LEU A 148 -9.07 -4.90 -2.54
CA LEU A 148 -8.51 -3.59 -2.82
C LEU A 148 -8.64 -2.68 -1.61
N LEU A 149 -7.59 -1.90 -1.36
CA LEU A 149 -7.59 -0.79 -0.41
C LEU A 149 -7.24 0.50 -1.16
N VAL A 150 -7.83 1.61 -0.76
CA VAL A 150 -7.49 2.93 -1.32
C VAL A 150 -6.49 3.61 -0.39
N GLY A 151 -5.46 4.20 -0.97
CA GLY A 151 -4.51 5.06 -0.26
C GLY A 151 -4.65 6.50 -0.71
N ALA A 152 -5.03 7.40 0.20
CA ALA A 152 -4.92 8.84 0.00
C ALA A 152 -3.55 9.32 0.49
N ILE A 153 -2.83 10.07 -0.36
CA ILE A 153 -1.40 10.35 -0.19
C ILE A 153 -1.19 11.78 0.30
N PHE A 154 -0.40 11.93 1.36
CA PHE A 154 -0.09 13.20 2.00
C PHE A 154 1.42 13.47 1.91
N LEU A 155 1.88 13.96 0.76
CA LEU A 155 3.31 14.20 0.50
C LEU A 155 3.87 15.44 1.24
N THR A 156 3.03 16.44 1.48
CA THR A 156 3.42 17.73 2.09
C THR A 156 2.47 18.19 3.18
N SER A 157 1.29 17.57 3.29
CA SER A 157 0.24 17.93 4.25
C SER A 157 0.23 17.00 5.46
N ALA A 158 -0.34 17.51 6.56
CA ALA A 158 -0.68 16.69 7.71
C ALA A 158 -1.87 15.77 7.41
N PHE A 159 -2.04 14.71 8.20
CA PHE A 159 -3.31 13.96 8.20
C PHE A 159 -4.45 14.86 8.69
N PRO A 160 -5.70 14.64 8.25
CA PRO A 160 -6.83 15.42 8.70
C PRO A 160 -7.06 15.32 10.21
N ASP A 161 -7.38 16.44 10.85
CA ASP A 161 -7.49 16.56 12.32
C ASP A 161 -8.56 15.65 12.93
N PHE A 162 -9.63 15.35 12.18
CA PHE A 162 -10.72 14.48 12.65
C PHE A 162 -10.26 13.03 12.93
N LEU A 163 -9.09 12.64 12.42
CA LEU A 163 -8.48 11.34 12.75
C LEU A 163 -7.91 11.30 14.18
N GLY A 164 -7.76 12.45 14.85
CA GLY A 164 -7.18 12.53 16.19
C GLY A 164 -5.72 12.08 16.27
N ILE A 165 -5.03 11.97 15.13
CA ILE A 165 -3.65 11.50 15.05
C ILE A 165 -2.73 12.63 15.47
N THR A 166 -2.29 12.60 16.73
CA THR A 166 -1.24 13.52 17.20
C THR A 166 0.12 13.05 16.70
N PRO A 167 1.08 13.97 16.43
CA PRO A 167 2.41 13.60 15.96
C PRO A 167 3.19 12.64 16.87
N ALA A 168 2.81 12.58 18.16
CA ALA A 168 3.35 11.64 19.12
C ALA A 168 3.05 10.17 18.76
N LEU A 169 1.93 9.89 18.08
CA LEU A 169 1.53 8.53 17.67
C LEU A 169 2.35 7.99 16.48
N TYR A 170 3.07 8.86 15.76
CA TYR A 170 4.04 8.41 14.75
C TYR A 170 5.26 7.69 15.37
N ARG A 171 5.45 7.74 16.70
CA ARG A 171 6.50 6.97 17.38
C ARG A 171 6.14 5.50 17.46
N GLN A 172 6.71 4.73 16.54
CA GLN A 172 6.81 3.28 16.67
C GLN A 172 7.61 2.91 17.94
N PRO A 173 7.25 1.86 18.68
CA PRO A 173 8.14 1.30 19.68
C PRO A 173 9.43 0.82 18.99
N ILE A 174 10.57 1.25 19.53
CA ILE A 174 11.94 1.08 19.00
C ILE A 174 12.27 -0.39 18.69
N ALA A 175 11.58 -1.34 19.32
CA ALA A 175 11.81 -2.78 19.19
C ALA A 175 11.70 -3.33 17.75
N TYR A 176 10.91 -2.70 16.87
CA TYR A 176 10.75 -3.19 15.50
C TYR A 176 11.78 -2.60 14.51
N GLN A 177 12.33 -1.42 14.77
CA GLN A 177 13.31 -0.80 13.86
C GLN A 177 14.61 -1.63 13.73
N SER A 178 15.05 -2.29 14.81
CA SER A 178 16.30 -3.04 14.85
C SER A 178 16.28 -4.35 14.04
N GLN A 179 15.10 -4.97 13.85
CA GLN A 179 14.97 -6.13 12.97
C GLN A 179 14.93 -5.73 11.49
N TYR A 180 14.33 -4.59 11.16
CA TYR A 180 14.23 -4.13 9.76
C TYR A 180 15.53 -3.51 9.23
N GLN A 181 16.38 -2.93 10.08
CA GLN A 181 17.66 -2.38 9.66
C GLN A 181 18.73 -3.46 9.43
N ASN A 182 18.64 -4.60 10.12
CA ASN A 182 19.56 -5.73 9.93
C ASN A 182 19.25 -6.59 8.70
N GLY A 183 18.02 -6.57 8.18
CA GLY A 183 17.66 -7.29 6.95
C GLY A 183 18.17 -6.63 5.66
N GLN A 184 18.53 -5.34 5.68
CA GLN A 184 19.08 -4.62 4.51
C GLN A 184 20.60 -4.72 4.39
N ALA A 185 21.30 -5.28 5.37
CA ALA A 185 22.76 -5.44 5.36
C ALA A 185 23.23 -6.83 4.90
N ALA A 186 22.32 -7.76 4.60
CA ALA A 186 22.66 -9.16 4.31
C ALA A 186 22.92 -9.48 2.81
N GLU A 187 22.91 -8.49 1.92
CA GLU A 187 23.36 -8.64 0.53
C GLU A 187 24.66 -7.86 0.32
N GLY A 188 25.76 -8.34 0.91
CA GLY A 188 27.02 -7.63 0.77
C GLY A 188 28.21 -8.18 1.54
N SER A 189 28.37 -9.50 1.67
CA SER A 189 29.70 -10.04 1.96
C SER A 189 29.82 -11.50 1.56
N ASN A 190 30.37 -11.71 0.36
CA ASN A 190 31.11 -12.93 0.06
C ASN A 190 32.18 -13.14 1.15
N GLY A 191 32.15 -14.28 1.82
CA GLY A 191 33.09 -14.61 2.88
C GLY A 191 33.14 -16.10 3.12
N TYR A 192 33.99 -16.77 2.34
CA TYR A 192 34.56 -18.11 2.52
C TYR A 192 34.31 -18.77 3.89
N TYR A 193 33.63 -19.91 3.91
CA TYR A 193 33.86 -20.93 4.93
C TYR A 193 34.90 -21.91 4.40
N GLN A 194 36.13 -21.75 4.90
CA GLN A 194 37.28 -22.61 4.70
C GLN A 194 37.72 -23.15 6.07
N TYR A 195 37.70 -24.48 6.22
CA TYR A 195 38.31 -25.37 7.24
C TYR A 195 38.39 -24.92 8.72
N LEU A 196 37.72 -25.67 9.60
CA LEU A 196 38.32 -26.77 10.40
C LEU A 196 37.23 -27.56 11.13
#